data_AF-A0A1B7MNL2-F1
#
_entry.id   AF-A0A1B7MNL2-F1
#
_cell.length_a   1.000
_cell.length_b   1.000
_cell.length_c   1.000
_cell.angle_alpha   90.00
_cell.angle_beta   90.00
_cell.angle_gamma   90.00
#
_symmetry.space_group_name_H-M   'P 1'
#
loop_
_entity.id
_entity.type
_entity.pdbx_description
1 polymer ?
#
loop_
_entity_poly.entity_id
_entity_poly.type
_entity_poly.pdbx_seq_one_letter_code
_entity_poly.pdbx_strand_id
1 'polypeptide(L)'
;LPSSVSALKQAQRRESSERWARFWQLSPRHERAFNIDPHILSGSFMSLVQHLPKRHISLMLWLRTRHISLNRHLHRIGKSPTPDCPHCEGSIETVQHFLLIC
;
A
#
# COMPACT_ATOMS: atom_id res chain seq x y z
N LEU A 1 38.28 11.02 -18.80
CA LEU A 1 37.19 11.90 -19.28
C LEU A 1 36.20 12.10 -18.14
N PRO A 2 35.75 13.33 -17.84
CA PRO A 2 34.72 13.55 -16.84
C PRO A 2 33.42 12.85 -17.26
N SER A 3 32.67 12.35 -16.28
CA SER A 3 31.38 11.70 -16.50
C SER A 3 30.37 12.69 -17.09
N SER A 4 29.56 12.23 -18.05
CA SER A 4 28.49 13.06 -18.61
C SER A 4 27.44 13.38 -17.54
N VAL A 5 26.75 14.51 -17.68
CA VAL A 5 25.65 14.91 -16.77
C VAL A 5 24.58 13.81 -16.67
N SER A 6 24.30 13.12 -17.78
CA SER A 6 23.37 11.99 -17.80
C SER A 6 23.86 10.81 -16.96
N ALA A 7 25.14 10.48 -17.02
CA ALA A 7 25.74 9.42 -16.21
C ALA A 7 25.66 9.76 -14.71
N LEU A 8 25.95 11.01 -14.33
CA LEU A 8 25.81 11.48 -12.95
C LEU A 8 24.38 11.37 -12.43
N LYS A 9 23.39 11.82 -13.22
CA LYS A 9 21.95 11.69 -12.86
C LYS A 9 21.51 10.23 -12.73
N GLN A 10 22.03 9.33 -13.56
CA GLN A 10 21.71 7.90 -13.45
C GLN A 10 22.32 7.29 -12.19
N ALA A 11 23.58 7.60 -11.87
CA ALA A 11 24.23 7.15 -10.64
C ALA A 11 23.47 7.63 -9.40
N GLN A 12 23.11 8.92 -9.35
CA GLN A 12 22.34 9.48 -8.24
C GLN A 12 20.96 8.83 -8.09
N ARG A 13 20.27 8.54 -9.20
CA ARG A 13 18.97 7.82 -9.18
C ARG A 13 19.12 6.41 -8.62
N ARG A 14 20.17 5.68 -9.01
CA ARG A 14 20.44 4.33 -8.48
C ARG A 14 20.68 4.37 -6.98
N GLU A 15 21.58 5.25 -6.53
CA GLU A 15 21.88 5.42 -5.11
C GLU A 15 20.64 5.77 -4.29
N SER A 16 19.84 6.73 -4.78
CA SER A 16 18.58 7.13 -4.12
C SER A 16 17.58 5.97 -4.05
N SER A 17 17.49 5.15 -5.10
CA SER A 17 16.57 4.01 -5.16
C SER A 17 17.00 2.91 -4.18
N GLU A 18 18.30 2.59 -4.12
CA GLU A 18 18.84 1.61 -3.17
C GLU A 18 18.70 2.06 -1.73
N ARG A 19 18.94 3.36 -1.47
CA ARG A 19 18.74 3.96 -0.14
C ARG A 19 17.27 3.89 0.26
N TRP A 20 16.36 4.24 -0.64
CA TRP A 20 14.93 4.17 -0.40
C TRP A 20 14.46 2.72 -0.15
N ALA A 21 14.94 1.76 -0.94
CA ALA A 21 14.58 0.34 -0.76
C ALA A 21 14.98 -0.19 0.62
N ARG A 22 16.17 0.17 1.11
CA ARG A 22 16.62 -0.17 2.47
C ARG A 22 15.72 0.46 3.54
N PHE A 23 15.41 1.75 3.42
CA PHE A 23 14.49 2.41 4.37
C PHE A 23 13.09 1.80 4.34
N TRP A 24 12.60 1.43 3.16
CA TRP A 24 11.29 0.82 3.01
C TRP A 24 11.24 -0.51 3.76
N GLN A 25 12.22 -1.41 3.54
CA GLN A 25 12.30 -2.72 4.19
C GLN A 25 12.29 -2.64 5.73
N LEU A 26 12.95 -1.64 6.30
CA LEU A 26 12.99 -1.42 7.75
C LEU A 26 11.69 -0.82 8.32
N SER A 27 10.78 -0.34 7.49
CA SER A 27 9.58 0.33 7.96
C SER A 27 8.51 -0.65 8.46
N PRO A 28 7.74 -0.32 9.51
CA PRO A 28 6.58 -1.11 9.94
C PRO A 28 5.43 -1.16 8.89
N ARG A 29 5.56 -0.42 7.80
CA ARG A 29 4.61 -0.42 6.68
C ARG A 29 4.98 -1.49 5.66
N HIS A 30 6.27 -1.83 5.52
CA HIS A 30 6.73 -2.88 4.65
C HIS A 30 6.13 -4.23 5.03
N GLU A 31 6.21 -4.64 6.29
CA GLU A 31 5.63 -5.91 6.74
C GLU A 31 4.12 -6.04 6.39
N ARG A 32 3.36 -4.97 6.64
CA ARG A 32 1.92 -4.94 6.36
C ARG A 32 1.58 -5.02 4.87
N ALA A 33 2.39 -4.39 4.03
CA ALA A 33 2.21 -4.35 2.59
C ALA A 33 2.74 -5.62 1.92
N PHE A 34 3.87 -6.15 2.38
CA PHE A 34 4.53 -7.35 1.88
C PHE A 34 3.64 -8.59 2.02
N ASN A 35 2.94 -8.72 3.15
CA ASN A 35 2.01 -9.84 3.38
C ASN A 35 0.78 -9.83 2.45
N ILE A 36 0.50 -8.71 1.78
CA ILE A 36 -0.60 -8.59 0.82
C ILE A 36 -0.06 -8.78 -0.60
N ASP A 37 1.00 -8.05 -0.93
CA ASP A 37 1.64 -8.09 -2.24
C ASP A 37 3.09 -7.61 -2.09
N PRO A 38 4.09 -8.50 -2.20
CA PRO A 38 5.51 -8.16 -2.17
C PRO A 38 5.92 -7.13 -3.23
N HIS A 39 5.12 -7.03 -4.30
CA HIS A 39 5.35 -6.19 -5.46
C HIS A 39 4.41 -4.97 -5.51
N ILE A 40 3.73 -4.65 -4.40
CA ILE A 40 2.75 -3.55 -4.29
C ILE A 40 3.28 -2.17 -4.76
N LEU A 41 4.59 -1.92 -4.61
CA LEU A 41 5.25 -0.69 -5.04
C LEU A 41 6.06 -0.85 -6.33
N SER A 42 5.99 -2.01 -6.97
CA SER A 42 6.64 -2.23 -8.26
C SER A 42 5.81 -1.64 -9.40
N GLY A 43 6.45 -1.36 -10.53
CA GLY A 43 5.77 -0.87 -11.73
C GLY A 43 4.74 -1.83 -12.32
N SER A 44 4.70 -3.10 -11.89
CA SER A 44 3.78 -4.11 -12.43
C SER A 44 2.32 -3.81 -12.10
N PHE A 45 2.03 -3.26 -10.91
CA PHE A 45 0.67 -2.87 -10.53
C PHE A 45 0.09 -1.84 -11.49
N MET A 46 0.88 -0.81 -11.84
CA MET A 46 0.45 0.25 -12.75
C MET A 46 0.12 -0.29 -14.15
N SER A 47 0.90 -1.26 -14.63
CA SER A 47 0.61 -1.95 -15.90
C SER A 47 -0.71 -2.73 -15.83
N LEU A 48 -0.94 -3.46 -14.74
CA LEU A 48 -2.15 -4.27 -14.56
C LEU A 48 -3.43 -3.44 -14.50
N VAL A 49 -3.36 -2.23 -13.94
CA VAL A 49 -4.55 -1.39 -13.72
C VAL A 49 -4.72 -0.29 -14.77
N GLN A 50 -3.85 -0.22 -15.79
CA GLN A 50 -3.82 0.88 -16.77
C GLN A 50 -5.14 1.07 -17.53
N HIS A 51 -5.93 0.01 -17.68
CA HIS A 51 -7.22 0.03 -18.40
C HIS A 51 -8.40 0.37 -17.49
N LEU A 52 -8.20 0.47 -16.17
CA LEU A 52 -9.28 0.72 -15.22
C LEU A 52 -9.50 2.23 -15.03
N PRO A 53 -10.75 2.65 -14.80
CA PRO A 53 -11.03 4.02 -14.37
C PRO A 53 -10.33 4.33 -13.04
N LYS A 54 -9.83 5.57 -12.90
CA LYS A 54 -9.07 6.04 -11.72
C LYS A 54 -9.72 5.67 -10.38
N ARG A 55 -11.05 5.74 -10.28
CA ARG A 55 -11.79 5.39 -9.05
C ARG A 55 -11.53 3.95 -8.59
N HIS A 56 -11.44 2.98 -9.52
CA HIS A 56 -11.20 1.58 -9.18
C HIS A 56 -9.74 1.38 -8.76
N ILE A 57 -8.81 2.07 -9.42
CA ILE A 57 -7.39 2.06 -9.05
C ILE A 57 -7.22 2.58 -7.61
N SER A 58 -7.87 3.70 -7.27
CA SER A 58 -7.86 4.25 -5.91
C SER A 58 -8.44 3.28 -4.89
N LEU A 59 -9.58 2.65 -5.17
CA LEU A 59 -10.17 1.64 -4.29
C LEU A 59 -9.22 0.45 -4.07
N MET A 60 -8.63 -0.08 -5.13
CA MET A 60 -7.66 -1.17 -5.04
C MET A 60 -6.44 -0.78 -4.20
N LEU A 61 -5.95 0.45 -4.35
CA LEU A 61 -4.84 0.96 -3.55
C LEU A 61 -5.23 1.10 -2.07
N TRP A 62 -6.42 1.63 -1.77
CA TRP A 62 -6.90 1.76 -0.40
C TRP A 62 -7.12 0.41 0.28
N LEU A 63 -7.63 -0.59 -0.45
CA LEU A 63 -7.75 -1.96 0.05
C LEU A 63 -6.38 -2.54 0.37
N ARG A 64 -5.42 -2.49 -0.57
CA ARG A 64 -4.07 -3.02 -0.36
C ARG A 64 -3.31 -2.31 0.76
N THR A 65 -3.48 -1.00 0.89
CA THR A 65 -2.77 -0.20 1.92
C THR A 65 -3.52 -0.13 3.25
N ARG A 66 -4.74 -0.71 3.33
CA ARG A 66 -5.64 -0.68 4.50
C ARG A 66 -6.05 0.75 4.91
N HIS A 67 -6.20 1.63 3.92
CA HIS A 67 -6.66 3.02 4.06
C HIS A 67 -8.12 3.22 3.60
N ILE A 68 -8.87 2.13 3.44
CA ILE A 68 -10.29 2.17 3.12
C ILE A 68 -11.13 2.45 4.38
N SER A 69 -12.32 3.02 4.21
CA SER A 69 -13.28 3.39 5.25
C SER A 69 -13.99 2.18 5.90
N LEU A 70 -13.22 1.19 6.36
CA LEU A 70 -13.70 0.10 7.23
C LEU A 70 -13.51 0.49 8.70
N ASN A 71 -14.33 -0.03 9.60
CA ASN A 71 -14.37 0.32 11.03
C ASN A 71 -13.02 0.16 11.71
N ARG A 72 -12.22 -0.86 11.38
CA ARG A 72 -10.85 -0.95 11.91
C ARG A 72 -9.99 0.27 11.57
N HIS A 73 -10.10 0.79 10.35
CA HIS A 73 -9.37 1.99 9.94
C HIS A 73 -9.97 3.23 10.59
N LEU A 74 -11.29 3.37 10.54
CA LEU A 74 -12.03 4.51 11.09
C LEU A 74 -11.82 4.65 12.60
N HIS A 75 -11.88 3.55 13.36
CA HIS A 75 -11.63 3.53 14.80
C HIS A 75 -10.21 4.00 15.13
N ARG A 76 -9.20 3.55 14.36
CA ARG A 76 -7.81 4.00 14.54
C ARG A 76 -7.64 5.51 14.36
N ILE A 77 -8.42 6.14 13.48
CA ILE A 77 -8.37 7.60 13.24
C ILE A 77 -9.42 8.38 14.05
N GLY A 78 -10.10 7.72 15.02
CA GLY A 78 -11.11 8.36 15.86
C GLY A 78 -12.39 8.76 15.13
N LYS A 79 -12.72 8.09 14.01
CA LYS A 79 -13.92 8.34 13.20
C LYS A 79 -15.02 7.30 13.37
N SER A 80 -14.74 6.20 14.07
CA SER A 80 -15.74 5.20 14.46
C SER A 80 -15.56 4.86 15.94
N PRO A 81 -16.66 4.64 16.71
CA PRO A 81 -16.58 4.29 18.12
C PRO A 81 -16.05 2.87 18.36
N THR A 82 -16.15 1.96 17.39
CA THR A 82 -15.68 0.58 17.51
C THR A 82 -14.94 0.14 16.24
N PRO A 83 -13.97 -0.80 16.35
CA PRO A 83 -13.30 -1.39 15.20
C PRO A 83 -14.09 -2.56 14.58
N ASP A 84 -15.23 -2.92 15.18
CA ASP A 84 -15.95 -4.17 14.93
C ASP A 84 -16.80 -4.12 13.65
N CYS A 85 -17.03 -5.29 13.08
CA CYS A 85 -17.91 -5.47 11.94
C CYS A 85 -19.36 -5.27 12.38
N PRO A 86 -20.16 -4.44 11.67
CA PRO A 86 -21.57 -4.26 11.99
C PRO A 86 -22.43 -5.50 11.65
N HIS A 87 -21.90 -6.42 10.83
CA HIS A 87 -22.61 -7.62 10.36
C HIS A 87 -22.23 -8.88 11.13
N CYS A 88 -21.02 -8.94 11.70
CA CYS A 88 -20.48 -10.14 12.32
C CYS A 88 -20.08 -9.86 13.78
N GLU A 89 -20.77 -10.49 14.72
CA GLU A 89 -20.53 -10.33 16.15
C GLU A 89 -19.12 -10.78 16.56
N GLY A 90 -18.44 -9.99 17.40
CA GLY A 90 -17.12 -10.30 17.94
C GLY A 90 -15.96 -10.27 16.94
N SER A 91 -16.19 -9.77 15.72
CA SER A 91 -15.16 -9.73 14.67
C SER A 91 -14.77 -8.29 14.31
N ILE A 92 -13.47 -8.07 14.06
CA ILE A 92 -12.94 -6.77 13.65
C ILE A 92 -13.10 -6.61 12.14
N GLU A 93 -13.58 -5.45 11.69
CA GLU A 93 -13.77 -5.16 10.26
C GLU A 93 -12.43 -4.86 9.56
N THR A 94 -11.66 -5.92 9.32
CA THR A 94 -10.42 -5.87 8.51
C THR A 94 -10.74 -5.97 7.02
N VAL A 95 -9.79 -5.55 6.16
CA VAL A 95 -9.91 -5.75 4.70
C VAL A 95 -10.08 -7.24 4.35
N GLN A 96 -9.38 -8.14 5.05
CA GLN A 96 -9.50 -9.58 4.85
C GLN A 96 -10.88 -10.08 5.25
N HIS A 97 -11.39 -9.65 6.40
CA HIS A 97 -12.72 -10.02 6.88
C HIS A 97 -13.78 -9.55 5.88
N PHE A 98 -13.77 -8.26 5.52
CA PHE A 98 -14.72 -7.66 4.58
C PHE A 98 -14.75 -8.35 3.21
N LEU A 99 -13.60 -8.76 2.68
CA LEU A 99 -13.52 -9.36 1.34
C LEU A 99 -13.77 -10.87 1.30
N LEU A 100 -13.46 -11.61 2.38
CA LEU A 100 -13.38 -13.08 2.33
C LEU A 100 -14.25 -13.81 3.36
N ILE A 101 -14.72 -13.13 4.41
CA ILE A 101 -15.34 -13.78 5.58
C ILE A 101 -16.72 -13.20 5.93
N CYS A 102 -16.87 -11.88 5.81
CA CYS A 102 -18.02 -11.10 6.28
C CYS A 102 -19.35 -11.60 5.73
#